data_AF-A0A6S7HSU7-F1
#
_entry.id   AF-A0A6S7HSU7-F1
#
_cell.length_a   1.000
_cell.length_b   1.000
_cell.length_c   1.000
_cell.angle_alpha   90.00
_cell.angle_beta   90.00
_cell.angle_gamma   90.00
#
_symmetry.space_group_name_H-M   'P 1'
#
loop_
_entity.id
_entity.type
_entity.pdbx_description
1 polymer ?
#
loop_
_entity_poly.entity_id
_entity_poly.type
_entity_poly.pdbx_seq_one_letter_code
_entity_poly.pdbx_strand_id
1 'polypeptide(L)'
;MLFYLSYNTKKLKFCDLFSYCSTSYLFSIFFNVQSVKILTLNHLLLLINNDNFPIPESEEIKCYIHGVSPVKDVQFSGREYFNCTVKKKDGPVRAVSFSPNKHLEFTRRQKAKSLVKVSNYTKSKGKDIVFNQYTKITPIDDIDFQHSSKLLITGLANTIASLNEVAPEQLISVKAEIAEVSGVKIVNTQHQGMLKKQEVLVRDTTSPMKVVLWEDNVEQLEKNKTYILKNLK
;
A
#
# COMPACT_ATOMS: atom_id res chain seq x y z
N MET A 1 10.97 11.50 3.08
CA MET A 1 9.93 10.55 3.50
C MET A 1 8.63 11.32 3.66
N LEU A 2 7.52 10.88 3.07
CA LEU A 2 6.20 11.53 3.17
C LEU A 2 5.36 10.69 4.11
N PHE A 3 4.84 11.29 5.19
CA PHE A 3 3.97 10.64 6.15
C PHE A 3 2.55 11.22 6.09
N TYR A 4 1.55 10.36 6.29
CA TYR A 4 0.12 10.62 6.27
C TYR A 4 -0.49 10.37 7.65
N LEU A 5 -1.51 11.14 8.04
CA LEU A 5 -2.38 10.78 9.15
C LEU A 5 -3.37 9.70 8.68
N SER A 6 -3.37 8.54 9.33
CA SER A 6 -4.24 7.42 8.96
C SER A 6 -5.67 7.62 9.49
N TYR A 7 -6.65 7.68 8.58
CA TYR A 7 -8.07 7.68 8.90
C TYR A 7 -8.53 6.34 9.48
N ASN A 8 -9.33 6.37 10.55
CA ASN A 8 -9.98 5.21 11.16
C ASN A 8 -11.44 5.16 10.70
N THR A 9 -11.75 4.38 9.68
CA THR A 9 -13.12 4.24 9.17
C THR A 9 -13.89 3.23 10.02
N LYS A 10 -14.81 3.71 10.85
CA LYS A 10 -15.87 2.88 11.45
C LYS A 10 -16.76 2.33 10.33
N LYS A 11 -16.99 1.01 10.36
CA LYS A 11 -17.92 0.26 9.51
C LYS A 11 -19.29 0.92 9.43
N LEU A 12 -19.78 1.19 8.23
CA LEU A 12 -21.20 1.25 7.93
C LEU A 12 -21.56 -0.01 7.13
N LYS A 13 -22.26 -0.94 7.80
CA LYS A 13 -23.02 -2.00 7.13
C LYS A 13 -24.27 -1.34 6.55
N PHE A 14 -24.57 -1.58 5.29
CA PHE A 14 -25.92 -1.46 4.75
C PHE A 14 -26.33 -2.85 4.25
N CYS A 15 -27.21 -3.50 5.01
CA CYS A 15 -28.00 -4.64 4.57
C CYS A 15 -29.32 -4.11 3.99
N ASP A 16 -29.70 -4.70 2.85
CA ASP A 16 -31.03 -4.99 2.29
C ASP A 16 -32.16 -3.96 2.42
N LEU A 17 -32.85 -3.67 1.30
CA LEU A 17 -34.28 -3.99 1.10
C LEU A 17 -34.89 -3.53 -0.25
N PHE A 18 -35.78 -4.41 -0.76
CA PHE A 18 -36.79 -4.32 -1.85
C PHE A 18 -36.33 -4.36 -3.32
N SER A 19 -36.66 -5.33 -4.20
CA SER A 19 -37.83 -6.22 -4.49
C SER A 19 -38.68 -5.74 -5.68
N TYR A 20 -38.68 -6.58 -6.74
CA TYR A 20 -39.69 -6.77 -7.80
C TYR A 20 -40.11 -5.59 -8.71
N CYS A 21 -39.86 -5.73 -10.03
CA CYS A 21 -40.95 -5.79 -11.01
C CYS A 21 -40.49 -6.41 -12.34
N SER A 22 -41.32 -7.31 -12.86
CA SER A 22 -41.24 -7.99 -14.15
C SER A 22 -41.75 -7.07 -15.27
N THR A 23 -41.10 -7.05 -16.43
CA THR A 23 -41.71 -7.41 -17.75
C THR A 23 -40.83 -6.97 -18.92
N SER A 24 -40.74 -7.90 -19.86
CA SER A 24 -40.24 -7.85 -21.23
C SER A 24 -40.66 -6.62 -22.05
N TYR A 25 -39.70 -6.00 -22.76
CA TYR A 25 -39.93 -5.39 -24.07
C TYR A 25 -38.72 -5.61 -24.99
N LEU A 26 -39.00 -6.24 -26.12
CA LEU A 26 -38.17 -6.34 -27.31
C LEU A 26 -37.83 -4.94 -27.83
N PHE A 27 -36.54 -4.66 -28.02
CA PHE A 27 -36.11 -3.65 -28.99
C PHE A 27 -35.12 -4.30 -29.96
N SER A 28 -35.64 -4.60 -31.14
CA SER A 28 -34.88 -4.94 -32.32
C SER A 28 -34.26 -3.64 -32.86
N ILE A 29 -32.94 -3.58 -32.94
CA ILE A 29 -32.24 -2.59 -33.76
C ILE A 29 -31.43 -3.35 -34.81
N PHE A 30 -31.79 -3.04 -36.05
CA PHE A 30 -31.20 -3.46 -37.31
C PHE A 30 -29.67 -3.58 -37.27
N PHE A 31 -29.15 -4.78 -37.52
CA PHE A 31 -27.78 -4.96 -38.00
C PHE A 31 -27.82 -5.13 -39.52
N ASN A 32 -27.41 -4.07 -40.22
CA ASN A 32 -27.12 -4.09 -41.64
C ASN A 32 -25.80 -4.85 -41.87
N VAL A 33 -25.84 -5.75 -42.85
CA VAL A 33 -24.77 -6.66 -43.24
C VAL A 33 -23.67 -5.87 -43.96
N GLN A 34 -22.49 -5.78 -43.35
CA GLN A 34 -21.25 -5.74 -44.12
C GLN A 34 -20.07 -6.25 -43.27
N SER A 35 -19.43 -7.30 -43.80
CA SER A 35 -18.16 -7.93 -43.38
C SER A 35 -18.18 -8.79 -42.11
N VAL A 36 -18.52 -10.06 -42.31
CA VAL A 36 -18.01 -11.17 -41.49
C VAL A 36 -16.49 -11.24 -41.69
N LYS A 37 -15.72 -10.64 -40.77
CA LYS A 37 -14.30 -10.96 -40.63
C LYS A 37 -14.20 -12.15 -39.68
N ILE A 38 -13.90 -13.32 -40.23
CA ILE A 38 -13.47 -14.48 -39.47
C ILE A 38 -12.18 -14.07 -38.75
N LEU A 39 -12.29 -13.78 -37.46
CA LEU A 39 -11.15 -13.57 -36.58
C LEU A 39 -10.51 -14.94 -36.40
N THR A 40 -9.40 -15.15 -37.10
CA THR A 40 -8.54 -16.32 -36.94
C THR A 40 -8.13 -16.48 -35.47
N LEU A 41 -7.87 -17.71 -35.01
CA LEU A 41 -7.47 -18.02 -33.63
C LEU A 41 -6.33 -17.14 -33.09
N ASN A 42 -5.51 -16.56 -33.97
CA ASN A 42 -4.43 -15.63 -33.60
C ASN A 42 -4.92 -14.26 -33.11
N HIS A 43 -6.15 -13.85 -33.45
CA HIS A 43 -6.72 -12.59 -32.98
C HIS A 43 -7.47 -12.73 -31.65
N LEU A 44 -7.89 -13.95 -31.28
CA LEU A 44 -8.36 -14.26 -29.93
C LEU A 44 -7.20 -14.29 -28.92
N LEU A 45 -6.01 -14.67 -29.39
CA LEU A 45 -4.77 -14.66 -28.60
C LEU A 45 -4.23 -13.25 -28.28
N LEU A 46 -4.68 -12.21 -28.99
CA LEU A 46 -4.30 -10.82 -28.71
C LEU A 46 -5.20 -10.12 -27.68
N LEU A 47 -6.38 -10.67 -27.39
CA LEU A 47 -7.27 -10.12 -26.36
C LEU A 47 -7.03 -10.72 -24.95
N ILE A 48 -6.17 -11.73 -24.85
CA ILE A 48 -5.80 -12.38 -23.57
C ILE A 48 -4.45 -11.86 -23.04
N ASN A 49 -3.69 -11.09 -23.83
CA ASN A 49 -2.33 -10.65 -23.49
C ASN A 49 -2.24 -9.15 -23.13
N ASN A 50 -3.17 -8.65 -22.31
CA ASN A 50 -3.07 -7.30 -21.76
C ASN A 50 -3.03 -7.23 -20.23
N ASP A 51 -2.62 -8.33 -19.60
CA ASP A 51 -1.91 -8.22 -18.33
C ASP A 51 -0.43 -8.03 -18.65
N ASN A 52 0.08 -6.81 -18.43
CA ASN A 52 1.51 -6.60 -18.22
C ASN A 52 1.89 -7.39 -16.96
N PHE A 53 2.02 -8.71 -17.09
CA PHE A 53 2.49 -9.57 -16.04
C PHE A 53 3.91 -9.12 -15.74
N PRO A 54 4.17 -8.65 -14.51
CA PRO A 54 5.50 -8.28 -14.13
C PRO A 54 6.40 -9.52 -14.30
N ILE A 55 7.41 -9.44 -15.17
CA ILE A 55 8.36 -10.53 -15.45
C ILE A 55 9.01 -10.97 -14.12
N PRO A 56 8.87 -12.23 -13.69
CA PRO A 56 9.47 -12.70 -12.44
C PRO A 56 10.98 -12.52 -12.53
N GLU A 57 11.57 -11.87 -11.52
CA GLU A 57 13.02 -11.77 -11.47
C GLU A 57 13.61 -13.14 -11.15
N SER A 58 14.70 -13.51 -11.84
CA SER A 58 15.49 -14.71 -11.53
C SER A 58 16.33 -14.57 -10.26
N GLU A 59 16.36 -13.38 -9.65
CA GLU A 59 17.10 -13.10 -8.42
C GLU A 59 16.31 -13.57 -7.20
N GLU A 60 16.98 -14.27 -6.28
CA GLU A 60 16.43 -14.63 -4.98
C GLU A 60 16.80 -13.54 -3.97
N ILE A 61 15.83 -13.06 -3.18
CA ILE A 61 16.09 -12.07 -2.12
C ILE A 61 16.18 -12.78 -0.77
N LYS A 62 17.25 -12.53 -0.01
CA LYS A 62 17.34 -12.83 1.42
C LYS A 62 16.84 -11.63 2.24
N CYS A 63 15.83 -11.82 3.08
CA CYS A 63 15.20 -10.72 3.81
C CYS A 63 14.43 -11.12 5.06
N TYR A 64 14.18 -10.15 5.94
CA TYR A 64 13.17 -10.26 7.01
C TYR A 64 11.85 -9.61 6.58
N ILE A 65 10.74 -10.22 6.97
CA ILE A 65 9.38 -9.70 6.74
C ILE A 65 8.93 -8.89 7.96
N HIS A 66 8.46 -7.67 7.73
CA HIS A 66 7.96 -6.74 8.75
C HIS A 66 6.69 -6.02 8.28
N GLY A 67 5.98 -5.38 9.22
CA GLY A 67 4.83 -4.51 8.93
C GLY A 67 3.70 -5.15 8.10
N VAL A 68 3.42 -6.44 8.28
CA VAL A 68 2.34 -7.13 7.56
C VAL A 68 1.00 -6.49 7.94
N SER A 69 0.33 -5.86 6.98
CA SER A 69 -0.97 -5.24 7.18
C SER A 69 -2.09 -6.29 7.22
N PRO A 70 -3.28 -5.94 7.73
CA PRO A 70 -4.49 -6.71 7.45
C PRO A 70 -4.72 -6.84 5.95
N VAL A 71 -5.44 -7.90 5.55
CA VAL A 71 -5.93 -8.06 4.18
C VAL A 71 -6.97 -6.97 3.89
N LYS A 72 -6.88 -6.38 2.70
CA LYS A 72 -7.72 -5.30 2.21
C LYS A 72 -8.32 -5.70 0.88
N ASP A 73 -9.54 -5.23 0.63
CA ASP A 73 -10.19 -5.38 -0.67
C ASP A 73 -9.80 -4.24 -1.60
N VAL A 74 -9.50 -4.58 -2.85
CA VAL A 74 -9.44 -3.62 -3.94
C VAL A 74 -10.86 -3.28 -4.34
N GLN A 75 -11.22 -2.01 -4.14
CA GLN A 75 -12.51 -1.49 -4.56
C GLN A 75 -12.77 -1.83 -6.04
N PHE A 76 -13.99 -2.27 -6.36
CA PHE A 76 -14.47 -2.57 -7.71
C PHE A 76 -13.90 -3.81 -8.42
N SER A 77 -12.77 -4.40 -7.98
CA SER A 77 -12.22 -5.61 -8.63
C SER A 77 -12.42 -6.91 -7.85
N GLY A 78 -12.87 -6.82 -6.59
CA GLY A 78 -13.04 -7.99 -5.72
C GLY A 78 -11.74 -8.73 -5.37
N ARG A 79 -10.58 -8.18 -5.75
CA ARG A 79 -9.27 -8.75 -5.44
C ARG A 79 -8.83 -8.32 -4.05
N GLU A 80 -8.22 -9.24 -3.33
CA GLU A 80 -7.67 -8.98 -1.99
C GLU A 80 -6.16 -8.76 -2.06
N TYR A 81 -5.64 -7.90 -1.19
CA TYR A 81 -4.22 -7.66 -1.06
C TYR A 81 -3.82 -7.32 0.37
N PHE A 82 -2.53 -7.49 0.68
CA PHE A 82 -1.95 -6.96 1.90
C PHE A 82 -0.58 -6.35 1.63
N ASN A 83 -0.19 -5.38 2.45
CA ASN A 83 1.11 -4.73 2.35
C ASN A 83 2.05 -5.31 3.40
N CYS A 84 3.34 -5.28 3.12
CA CYS A 84 4.39 -5.56 4.09
C CYS A 84 5.67 -4.80 3.72
N THR A 85 6.64 -4.80 4.63
CA THR A 85 7.98 -4.28 4.40
C THR A 85 8.97 -5.43 4.42
N VAL A 86 9.84 -5.44 3.41
CA VAL A 86 10.91 -6.43 3.23
C VAL A 86 12.24 -5.76 3.60
N LYS A 87 12.88 -6.23 4.68
CA LYS A 87 14.21 -5.73 5.07
C LYS A 87 15.28 -6.55 4.36
N LYS A 88 15.99 -5.91 3.43
CA LYS A 88 17.22 -6.43 2.79
C LYS A 88 18.46 -5.85 3.46
N LYS A 89 19.64 -6.30 3.04
CA LYS A 89 20.93 -5.70 3.43
C LYS A 89 21.03 -4.22 3.07
N ASP A 90 20.49 -3.86 1.90
CA ASP A 90 20.52 -2.48 1.40
C ASP A 90 19.46 -1.56 2.04
N GLY A 91 18.61 -2.10 2.91
CA GLY A 91 17.56 -1.35 3.60
C GLY A 91 16.15 -1.92 3.44
N PRO A 92 15.14 -1.27 4.08
CA PRO A 92 13.75 -1.67 3.97
C PRO A 92 13.15 -1.27 2.62
N VAL A 93 12.40 -2.19 2.00
CA VAL A 93 11.67 -1.98 0.75
C VAL A 93 10.21 -2.32 0.94
N ARG A 94 9.32 -1.52 0.37
CA ARG A 94 7.87 -1.79 0.41
C ARG A 94 7.53 -2.98 -0.46
N ALA A 95 6.57 -3.77 0.00
CA ALA A 95 6.05 -4.89 -0.74
C ALA A 95 4.53 -5.00 -0.64
N VAL A 96 3.92 -5.47 -1.73
CA VAL A 96 2.48 -5.75 -1.82
C VAL A 96 2.28 -7.20 -2.25
N SER A 97 1.35 -7.89 -1.61
CA SER A 97 0.97 -9.25 -1.96
C SER A 97 -0.48 -9.30 -2.41
N PHE A 98 -0.71 -9.81 -3.63
CA PHE A 98 -2.05 -10.07 -4.18
C PHE A 98 -2.51 -11.51 -3.94
N SER A 99 -1.92 -12.20 -2.96
CA SER A 99 -2.24 -13.59 -2.63
C SER A 99 -2.66 -13.69 -1.17
N PRO A 100 -3.96 -13.45 -0.86
CA PRO A 100 -4.46 -13.42 0.52
C PRO A 100 -4.18 -14.73 1.27
N ASN A 101 -4.19 -15.87 0.59
CA ASN A 101 -3.87 -17.19 1.13
C ASN A 101 -2.49 -17.28 1.80
N LYS A 102 -1.55 -16.40 1.43
CA LYS A 102 -0.19 -16.36 2.02
C LYS A 102 -0.09 -15.47 3.25
N HIS A 103 -1.14 -14.71 3.59
CA HIS A 103 -1.12 -13.76 4.70
C HIS A 103 -0.71 -14.39 6.03
N LEU A 104 -1.23 -15.59 6.32
CA LEU A 104 -0.87 -16.36 7.53
C LEU A 104 0.61 -16.73 7.54
N GLU A 105 1.17 -17.13 6.40
CA GLU A 105 2.59 -17.45 6.29
C GLU A 105 3.46 -16.22 6.57
N PHE A 106 3.17 -15.09 5.93
CA PHE A 106 3.90 -13.83 6.15
C PHE A 106 3.83 -13.37 7.61
N THR A 107 2.63 -13.42 8.20
CA THR A 107 2.41 -13.07 9.61
C THR A 107 3.21 -13.97 10.54
N ARG A 108 3.26 -15.28 10.25
CA ARG A 108 4.05 -16.24 11.04
C ARG A 108 5.55 -15.95 10.93
N ARG A 109 6.07 -15.68 9.73
CA ARG A 109 7.49 -15.35 9.51
C ARG A 109 7.89 -14.05 10.21
N GLN A 110 7.03 -13.04 10.18
CA GLN A 110 7.22 -11.81 10.94
C GLN A 110 7.31 -12.08 12.44
N LYS A 111 6.37 -12.85 13.01
CA LYS A 111 6.37 -13.18 14.45
C LYS A 111 7.59 -14.00 14.85
N ALA A 112 7.98 -14.96 14.03
CA ALA A 112 9.16 -15.79 14.23
C ALA A 112 10.48 -15.03 14.06
N LYS A 113 10.44 -13.80 13.51
CA LYS A 113 11.63 -13.02 13.14
C LYS A 113 12.62 -13.85 12.32
N SER A 114 12.07 -14.76 11.49
CA SER A 114 12.86 -15.72 10.74
C SER A 114 13.38 -15.10 9.47
N LEU A 115 14.66 -15.33 9.16
CA LEU A 115 15.23 -14.95 7.88
C LEU A 115 14.61 -15.83 6.79
N VAL A 116 14.18 -15.20 5.70
CA VAL A 116 13.57 -15.91 4.58
C VAL A 116 14.25 -15.56 3.28
N LYS A 117 14.31 -16.55 2.41
CA LYS A 117 14.65 -16.42 1.01
C LYS A 117 13.36 -16.41 0.19
N VAL A 118 13.17 -15.35 -0.58
CA VAL A 118 12.00 -15.13 -1.43
C VAL A 118 12.40 -15.23 -2.89
N SER A 119 11.72 -16.08 -3.65
CA SER A 119 11.90 -16.25 -5.09
C SER A 119 10.57 -16.11 -5.84
N ASN A 120 10.63 -15.90 -7.15
CA ASN A 120 9.46 -15.63 -8.01
C ASN A 120 8.61 -14.45 -7.54
N TYR A 121 9.27 -13.35 -7.16
CA TYR A 121 8.62 -12.06 -6.96
C TYR A 121 8.83 -11.21 -8.22
N THR A 122 8.14 -10.07 -8.27
CA THR A 122 8.44 -9.06 -9.28
C THR A 122 8.61 -7.67 -8.69
N LYS A 123 9.32 -6.77 -9.39
CA LYS A 123 9.41 -5.36 -9.04
C LYS A 123 8.39 -4.53 -9.83
N SER A 124 7.70 -3.63 -9.14
CA SER A 124 6.86 -2.61 -9.77
C SER A 124 7.71 -1.52 -10.42
N LYS A 125 7.12 -0.73 -11.32
CA LYS A 125 7.76 0.48 -11.89
C LYS A 125 8.23 1.46 -10.81
N GLY A 126 7.61 1.42 -9.61
CA GLY A 126 7.94 2.24 -8.44
C GLY A 126 8.99 1.65 -7.50
N LYS A 127 9.70 0.58 -7.90
CA LYS A 127 10.68 -0.18 -7.08
C LYS A 127 10.09 -0.96 -5.90
N ASP A 128 8.77 -1.07 -5.81
CA ASP A 128 8.11 -1.89 -4.80
C ASP A 128 8.17 -3.37 -5.20
N ILE A 129 8.26 -4.27 -4.22
CA ILE A 129 8.23 -5.71 -4.47
C ILE A 129 6.78 -6.19 -4.53
N VAL A 130 6.44 -6.98 -5.53
CA VAL A 130 5.10 -7.54 -5.73
C VAL A 130 5.19 -9.06 -5.56
N PHE A 131 4.45 -9.56 -4.58
CA PHE A 131 4.29 -10.98 -4.32
C PHE A 131 2.99 -11.50 -4.95
N ASN A 132 3.09 -12.68 -5.56
CA ASN A 132 2.00 -13.35 -6.25
C ASN A 132 1.84 -14.79 -5.73
N GLN A 133 0.95 -15.55 -6.35
CA GLN A 133 0.65 -16.92 -5.92
C GLN A 133 1.82 -17.89 -6.15
N TYR A 134 2.75 -17.54 -7.03
CA TYR A 134 3.94 -18.32 -7.37
C TYR A 134 5.18 -17.95 -6.55
N THR A 135 5.14 -16.83 -5.82
CA THR A 135 6.22 -16.40 -4.92
C THR A 135 6.50 -17.48 -3.87
N LYS A 136 7.74 -17.97 -3.79
CA LYS A 136 8.12 -18.98 -2.79
C LYS A 136 8.86 -18.32 -1.65
N ILE A 137 8.51 -18.69 -0.42
CA ILE A 137 9.14 -18.20 0.80
C ILE A 137 9.74 -19.41 1.51
N THR A 138 11.07 -19.43 1.58
CA THR A 138 11.81 -20.51 2.20
C THR A 138 12.56 -19.97 3.41
N PRO A 139 12.44 -20.57 4.60
CA PRO A 139 13.28 -20.18 5.73
C PRO A 139 14.73 -20.52 5.40
N ILE A 140 15.64 -19.65 5.82
CA ILE A 140 17.08 -19.89 5.75
C ILE A 140 17.70 -19.58 7.11
N ASP A 141 18.70 -20.36 7.45
CA ASP A 141 19.55 -20.13 8.61
C ASP A 141 20.87 -19.56 8.08
N ASP A 142 20.93 -18.23 7.98
CA ASP A 142 22.12 -17.51 7.48
C ASP A 142 22.57 -16.52 8.56
N ILE A 143 23.82 -16.66 9.00
CA ILE A 143 24.39 -16.00 10.19
C ILE A 143 24.87 -14.59 9.85
N ASP A 144 25.10 -14.28 8.57
CA ASP A 144 25.67 -13.01 8.11
C ASP A 144 24.67 -11.85 8.02
N PHE A 145 23.37 -12.13 8.20
CA PHE A 145 22.31 -11.13 8.08
C PHE A 145 21.50 -11.06 9.38
N GLN A 146 21.97 -10.26 10.34
CA GLN A 146 21.38 -10.18 11.67
C GLN A 146 20.06 -9.37 11.69
N HIS A 147 19.05 -9.90 12.37
CA HIS A 147 17.79 -9.22 12.62
C HIS A 147 18.00 -7.98 13.52
N SER A 148 18.07 -6.79 12.93
CA SER A 148 18.09 -5.54 13.71
C SER A 148 16.67 -5.10 14.09
N SER A 149 16.41 -5.01 15.40
CA SER A 149 15.14 -4.59 16.04
C SER A 149 14.84 -3.10 15.95
N LYS A 150 15.76 -2.29 15.40
CA LYS A 150 15.62 -0.83 15.22
C LYS A 150 14.40 -0.40 14.38
N LEU A 151 13.82 -1.33 13.62
CA LEU A 151 12.70 -1.08 12.70
C LEU A 151 11.32 -0.96 13.35
N LEU A 152 11.15 -1.22 14.65
CA LEU A 152 9.84 -1.18 15.31
C LEU A 152 9.84 -0.04 16.33
N ILE A 153 9.65 1.21 15.89
CA ILE A 153 9.32 2.29 16.83
C ILE A 153 7.83 2.20 17.11
N THR A 154 7.46 1.36 18.06
CA THR A 154 6.10 1.36 18.61
C THR A 154 6.01 2.50 19.63
N GLY A 155 5.68 3.72 19.19
CA GLY A 155 5.48 4.85 20.09
C GLY A 155 6.08 6.17 19.61
N LEU A 156 6.64 6.94 20.54
CA LEU A 156 7.26 8.24 20.28
C LEU A 156 8.67 8.03 19.71
N ALA A 157 8.90 8.45 18.47
CA ALA A 157 10.23 8.53 17.90
C ALA A 157 11.05 9.59 18.62
N ASN A 158 12.29 9.25 18.98
CA ASN A 158 13.18 10.15 19.70
C ASN A 158 13.60 11.34 18.84
N THR A 159 13.80 11.12 17.54
CA THR A 159 14.19 12.15 16.57
C THR A 159 13.62 11.82 15.18
N ILE A 160 13.42 12.84 14.35
CA ILE A 160 12.99 12.70 12.95
C ILE A 160 14.06 11.97 12.14
N ALA A 161 15.35 12.18 12.41
CA ALA A 161 16.42 11.48 11.71
C ALA A 161 16.35 9.95 11.88
N SER A 162 15.87 9.47 13.04
CA SER A 162 15.70 8.03 13.28
C SER A 162 14.65 7.36 12.39
N LEU A 163 13.75 8.15 11.78
CA LEU A 163 12.68 7.64 10.91
C LEU A 163 13.18 7.09 9.58
N ASN A 164 14.38 7.47 9.14
CA ASN A 164 14.99 6.90 7.93
C ASN A 164 15.25 5.39 8.05
N GLU A 165 15.39 4.89 9.28
CA GLU A 165 15.60 3.47 9.56
C GLU A 165 14.28 2.74 9.88
N VAL A 166 13.15 3.44 9.92
CA VAL A 166 11.84 2.85 10.26
C VAL A 166 11.21 2.24 9.00
N ALA A 167 10.53 1.10 9.19
CA ALA A 167 9.83 0.44 8.09
C ALA A 167 8.67 1.33 7.58
N PRO A 168 8.46 1.43 6.25
CA PRO A 168 7.29 2.08 5.70
C PRO A 168 5.98 1.52 6.28
N GLU A 169 4.93 2.34 6.28
CA GLU A 169 3.57 1.98 6.73
C GLU A 169 3.42 1.72 8.24
N GLN A 170 4.45 2.01 9.04
CA GLN A 170 4.36 1.96 10.49
C GLN A 170 3.74 3.21 11.09
N LEU A 171 2.91 3.02 12.11
CA LEU A 171 2.36 4.12 12.90
C LEU A 171 3.39 4.58 13.94
N ILE A 172 3.84 5.82 13.78
CA ILE A 172 4.79 6.47 14.68
C ILE A 172 4.15 7.71 15.31
N SER A 173 4.69 8.12 16.46
CA SER A 173 4.42 9.43 17.05
C SER A 173 5.68 10.27 17.03
N VAL A 174 5.57 11.57 16.75
CA VAL A 174 6.72 12.49 16.65
C VAL A 174 6.41 13.77 17.42
N LYS A 175 7.36 14.23 18.24
CA LYS A 175 7.31 15.56 18.85
C LYS A 175 8.12 16.52 17.98
N ALA A 176 7.46 17.51 17.39
CA ALA A 176 8.11 18.45 16.47
C ALA A 176 7.47 19.83 16.51
N GLU A 177 8.25 20.84 16.15
CA GLU A 177 7.80 22.20 15.91
C GLU A 177 7.31 22.35 14.47
N ILE A 178 6.23 23.10 14.26
CA ILE A 178 5.73 23.42 12.92
C ILE A 178 6.54 24.58 12.32
N ALA A 179 7.40 24.27 11.35
CA ALA A 179 8.21 25.27 10.66
C ALA A 179 7.38 26.05 9.65
N GLU A 180 6.57 25.36 8.84
CA GLU A 180 5.78 25.95 7.77
C GLU A 180 4.46 25.21 7.57
N VAL A 181 3.41 25.96 7.21
CA VAL A 181 2.07 25.43 6.92
C VAL A 181 1.68 25.92 5.53
N SER A 182 1.38 25.01 4.60
CA SER A 182 0.90 25.38 3.27
C SER A 182 -0.57 25.80 3.31
N GLY A 183 -1.02 26.51 2.28
CA GLY A 183 -2.44 26.69 2.03
C GLY A 183 -3.16 25.35 1.78
N VAL A 184 -4.45 25.32 2.09
CA VAL A 184 -5.33 24.17 1.84
C VAL A 184 -5.59 24.02 0.34
N LYS A 185 -5.44 22.80 -0.17
CA LYS A 185 -5.73 22.45 -1.56
C LYS A 185 -6.86 21.43 -1.61
N ILE A 186 -7.76 21.58 -2.57
CA ILE A 186 -8.78 20.58 -2.85
C ILE A 186 -8.26 19.66 -3.96
N VAL A 187 -8.21 18.36 -3.69
CA VAL A 187 -7.70 17.33 -4.59
C VAL A 187 -8.86 16.41 -4.99
N ASN A 188 -9.12 16.30 -6.29
CA ASN A 188 -10.10 15.33 -6.78
C ASN A 188 -9.46 13.93 -6.83
N THR A 189 -10.00 13.01 -6.05
CA THR A 189 -9.56 11.61 -6.01
C THR A 189 -10.51 10.73 -6.81
N GLN A 190 -9.97 9.72 -7.47
CA GLN A 190 -10.74 8.84 -8.37
C GLN A 190 -11.86 8.06 -7.66
N HIS A 191 -11.72 7.81 -6.35
CA HIS A 191 -12.62 6.94 -5.60
C HIS A 191 -13.36 7.63 -4.45
N GLN A 192 -12.82 8.72 -3.89
CA GLN A 192 -13.37 9.39 -2.70
C GLN A 192 -13.88 10.81 -3.02
N GLY A 193 -13.82 11.24 -4.28
CA GLY A 193 -14.23 12.57 -4.69
C GLY A 193 -13.25 13.65 -4.25
N MET A 194 -13.77 14.85 -4.01
CA MET A 194 -12.98 16.03 -3.65
C MET A 194 -12.57 15.98 -2.17
N LEU A 195 -11.26 15.93 -1.92
CA LEU A 195 -10.68 15.90 -0.58
C LEU A 195 -9.82 17.14 -0.30
N LYS A 196 -9.85 17.66 0.92
CA LYS A 196 -8.96 18.71 1.41
C LYS A 196 -7.60 18.10 1.78
N LYS A 197 -6.54 18.71 1.27
CA LYS A 197 -5.14 18.35 1.52
C LYS A 197 -4.38 19.58 1.99
N GLN A 198 -3.56 19.43 3.03
CA GLN A 198 -2.62 20.45 3.46
C GLN A 198 -1.24 19.83 3.73
N GLU A 199 -0.18 20.52 3.32
CA GLU A 199 1.18 20.08 3.52
C GLU A 199 1.84 20.94 4.60
N VAL A 200 2.49 20.28 5.56
CA VAL A 200 3.09 20.94 6.72
C VAL A 200 4.54 20.48 6.84
N LEU A 201 5.45 21.43 7.00
CA LEU A 201 6.84 21.16 7.30
C LEU A 201 7.03 21.19 8.80
N VAL A 202 7.38 20.05 9.38
CA VAL A 202 7.69 19.91 10.80
C VAL A 202 9.20 19.78 10.97
N ARG A 203 9.75 20.30 12.05
CA ARG A 203 11.18 20.19 12.36
C ARG A 203 11.40 19.80 13.81
N ASP A 204 12.44 19.02 14.04
CA ASP A 204 13.02 18.82 15.35
C ASP A 204 14.45 19.36 15.38
N THR A 205 15.23 19.03 16.41
CA THR A 205 16.64 19.41 16.53
C THR A 205 17.57 18.74 15.51
N THR A 206 17.07 17.77 14.73
CA THR A 206 17.88 16.94 13.84
C THR A 206 17.61 17.20 12.37
N SER A 207 16.34 17.25 11.96
CA SER A 207 15.97 17.34 10.54
C SER A 207 14.53 17.84 10.34
N PRO A 208 14.24 18.50 9.21
CA PRO A 208 12.87 18.79 8.80
C PRO A 208 12.22 17.59 8.10
N MET A 209 10.90 17.45 8.26
CA MET A 209 10.07 16.42 7.66
C MET A 209 8.75 17.00 7.15
N LYS A 210 8.27 16.47 6.03
CA LYS A 210 6.99 16.87 5.44
C LYS A 210 5.87 15.93 5.88
N VAL A 211 4.82 16.50 6.46
CA VAL A 211 3.60 15.81 6.89
C VAL A 211 2.44 16.27 6.01
N VAL A 212 1.58 15.33 5.61
CA VAL A 212 0.38 15.61 4.82
C VAL A 212 -0.86 15.40 5.68
N LEU A 213 -1.63 16.47 5.86
CA LEU A 213 -2.92 16.47 6.55
C LEU A 213 -4.04 16.33 5.53
N TRP A 214 -5.09 15.59 5.90
CA TRP A 214 -6.26 15.35 5.08
C TRP A 214 -7.54 15.70 5.85
N GLU A 215 -8.54 16.20 5.11
CA GLU A 215 -9.91 16.42 5.59
C GLU A 215 -9.95 17.22 6.90
N ASP A 216 -10.47 16.63 7.98
CA ASP A 216 -10.71 17.31 9.26
C ASP A 216 -9.42 17.72 9.96
N ASN A 217 -8.28 17.13 9.58
CA ASN A 217 -6.97 17.42 10.16
C ASN A 217 -6.33 18.69 9.57
N VAL A 218 -6.89 19.20 8.49
CA VAL A 218 -6.44 20.45 7.87
C VAL A 218 -6.73 21.63 8.81
N GLU A 219 -5.88 22.67 8.77
CA GLU A 219 -5.97 23.89 9.58
C GLU A 219 -5.84 23.72 11.10
N GLN A 220 -5.55 22.50 11.59
CA GLN A 220 -5.37 22.24 13.03
C GLN A 220 -3.98 22.66 13.56
N LEU A 221 -2.99 22.80 12.68
CA LEU A 221 -1.60 23.06 13.06
C LEU A 221 -1.22 24.50 12.77
N GLU A 222 -0.64 25.16 13.77
CA GLU A 222 -0.18 26.54 13.67
C GLU A 222 1.35 26.62 13.61
N LYS A 223 1.85 27.59 12.84
CA LYS A 223 3.28 27.87 12.69
C LYS A 223 3.92 28.23 14.04
N ASN A 224 5.17 27.80 14.25
CA ASN A 224 5.99 28.03 15.45
C ASN A 224 5.42 27.44 16.76
N LYS A 225 4.44 26.54 16.67
CA LYS A 225 3.97 25.74 17.82
C LYS A 225 4.56 24.33 17.78
N THR A 226 4.75 23.75 18.96
CA THR A 226 5.24 22.37 19.12
C THR A 226 4.08 21.43 19.41
N TYR A 227 4.00 20.34 18.66
CA TYR A 227 2.96 19.33 18.81
C TYR A 227 3.57 17.94 19.01
N ILE A 228 2.78 17.08 19.66
CA ILE A 228 3.02 15.63 19.64
C ILE A 228 2.05 15.04 18.61
N LEU A 229 2.54 14.84 17.40
CA LEU A 229 1.79 14.23 16.31
C LEU A 229 1.76 12.72 16.54
N LYS A 230 0.57 12.15 16.67
CA LYS A 230 0.39 10.71 16.93
C LYS A 230 -0.11 10.01 15.67
N ASN A 231 0.25 8.72 15.54
CA ASN A 231 -0.23 7.84 14.48
C ASN A 231 0.04 8.37 13.06
N LEU A 232 1.22 8.97 12.85
CA LEU A 232 1.75 9.29 11.53
C LEU A 232 2.18 8.00 10.83
N LYS A 233 1.94 7.92 9.52
CA LYS A 233 2.13 6.70 8.71
C LYS A 233 2.92 6.94 7.45
#